data_AF-A0A259GXT0-F1
#
_entry.id   AF-A0A259GXT0-F1
#
_cell.length_a   1.000
_cell.length_b   1.000
_cell.length_c   1.000
_cell.angle_alpha   90.00
_cell.angle_beta   90.00
_cell.angle_gamma   90.00
#
_symmetry.space_group_name_H-M   'P 1'
#
loop_
_entity.id
_entity.type
_entity.pdbx_description
1 polymer ?
#
loop_
_entity_poly.entity_id
_entity_poly.type
_entity_poly.pdbx_seq_one_letter_code
_entity_poly.pdbx_strand_id
1 'polypeptide(L)'
;RLVVERAGHLVLLPGLEGFADARRTVINPSYYIWSALDAFAALDGDAVWAPVIDDGVKLLTAARFGPLALPVDWFELAADGKLSPATDKPARFGFDAIRVPLYASAGRRMAVAETVVTWWRGLLASGAQVPAWIDVQSGENAPYALSAGGMAVLARTLGTTQPDALAQDYYSAILQLLSRSLD
;
A
#
# COMPACT_ATOMS: atom_id res chain seq x y z
N ARG A 1 19.35 6.66 10.25
CA ARG A 1 19.34 5.76 9.07
C ARG A 1 17.91 5.30 8.85
N LEU A 2 17.39 5.33 7.60
CA LEU A 2 16.00 4.97 7.30
C LEU A 2 15.80 3.50 6.94
N VAL A 3 16.86 2.78 6.57
CA VAL A 3 16.80 1.32 6.36
C VAL A 3 17.37 0.63 7.59
N VAL A 4 16.61 -0.25 8.23
CA VAL A 4 17.02 -0.98 9.43
C VAL A 4 16.76 -2.47 9.30
N GLU A 5 17.57 -3.29 9.95
CA GLU A 5 17.34 -4.74 10.00
C GLU A 5 16.40 -5.08 11.16
N ARG A 6 15.31 -5.81 10.87
CA ARG A 6 14.29 -6.22 11.84
C ARG A 6 13.76 -7.59 11.49
N ALA A 7 13.81 -8.52 12.46
CA ALA A 7 13.31 -9.89 12.30
C ALA A 7 13.80 -10.57 11.00
N GLY A 8 15.05 -10.35 10.60
CA GLY A 8 15.63 -10.91 9.38
C GLY A 8 15.27 -10.21 8.08
N HIS A 9 14.63 -9.03 8.13
CA HIS A 9 14.29 -8.21 6.97
C HIS A 9 14.98 -6.84 7.02
N LEU A 10 15.36 -6.31 5.86
CA LEU A 10 15.66 -4.89 5.70
C LEU A 10 14.36 -4.10 5.50
N VAL A 11 14.06 -3.24 6.47
CA VAL A 11 12.82 -2.46 6.54
C VAL A 11 13.11 -0.99 6.25
N LEU A 12 12.34 -0.41 5.34
CA LEU A 12 12.27 1.04 5.14
C LEU A 12 11.36 1.68 6.19
N LEU A 13 11.94 2.52 7.05
CA LEU A 13 11.21 3.28 8.06
C LEU A 13 10.44 4.44 7.41
N PRO A 14 9.22 4.74 7.88
CA PRO A 14 8.44 5.89 7.40
C PRO A 14 9.09 7.25 7.70
N GLY A 15 10.00 7.31 8.66
CA GLY A 15 10.73 8.51 9.06
C GLY A 15 11.87 8.20 10.03
N LEU A 16 12.67 9.21 10.37
CA LEU A 16 13.86 9.05 11.21
C LEU A 16 13.53 8.67 12.66
N GLU A 17 12.39 9.14 13.18
CA GLU A 17 12.00 9.01 14.58
C GLU A 17 10.54 8.56 14.71
N GLY A 18 10.21 7.87 15.81
CA GLY A 18 8.84 7.51 16.16
C GLY A 18 8.30 6.21 15.55
N PHE A 19 9.05 5.55 14.66
CA PHE A 19 8.59 4.35 13.95
C PHE A 19 9.27 3.05 14.36
N ALA A 20 10.26 3.08 15.25
CA ALA A 20 10.93 1.87 15.71
C ALA A 20 11.34 2.02 17.18
N ASP A 21 11.04 0.99 17.97
CA ASP A 21 11.58 0.79 19.31
C ASP A 21 12.11 -0.66 19.44
N ALA A 22 12.51 -1.06 20.65
CA ALA A 22 13.03 -2.41 20.90
C ALA A 22 11.98 -3.53 20.72
N ARG A 23 10.69 -3.19 20.73
CA ARG A 23 9.57 -4.14 20.71
C ARG A 23 8.96 -4.27 19.32
N ARG A 24 8.80 -3.15 18.60
CA ARG A 24 8.13 -3.11 17.30
C ARG A 24 8.72 -2.08 16.34
N THR A 25 8.47 -2.29 15.05
CA THR A 25 8.71 -1.34 13.97
C THR A 25 7.39 -1.07 13.25
N VAL A 26 6.96 0.19 13.18
CA VAL A 26 5.75 0.64 12.49
C VAL A 26 6.10 0.99 11.05
N ILE A 27 5.33 0.46 10.12
CA ILE A 27 5.61 0.49 8.69
C ILE A 27 4.37 0.97 7.95
N ASN A 28 4.56 1.88 7.01
CA ASN A 28 3.53 2.29 6.06
C ASN A 28 3.81 1.61 4.72
N PRO A 29 2.98 0.66 4.26
CA PRO A 29 3.25 -0.05 3.02
C PRO A 29 3.19 0.87 1.80
N SER A 30 2.48 2.01 1.87
CA SER A 30 2.41 2.98 0.79
C SER A 30 3.71 3.75 0.54
N TYR A 31 4.74 3.57 1.39
CA TYR A 31 6.03 4.24 1.23
C TYR A 31 7.02 3.39 0.40
N TYR A 32 6.66 2.15 0.10
CA TYR A 32 7.39 1.30 -0.85
C TYR A 32 6.99 1.66 -2.28
N ILE A 33 7.57 2.75 -2.79
CA ILE A 33 7.40 3.21 -4.17
C ILE A 33 8.35 2.41 -5.06
N TRP A 34 7.92 1.23 -5.51
CA TRP A 34 8.78 0.27 -6.19
C TRP A 34 9.51 0.81 -7.42
N SER A 35 8.83 1.60 -8.26
CA SER A 35 9.47 2.20 -9.43
C SER A 35 10.61 3.17 -9.06
N ALA A 36 10.49 3.88 -7.93
CA ALA A 36 11.57 4.72 -7.43
C ALA A 36 12.72 3.89 -6.85
N LEU A 37 12.41 2.83 -6.08
CA LEU A 37 13.43 1.92 -5.55
C LEU A 37 14.20 1.21 -6.67
N ASP A 38 13.51 0.79 -7.73
CA ASP A 38 14.14 0.22 -8.93
C ASP A 38 15.05 1.24 -9.63
N ALA A 39 14.63 2.50 -9.72
CA ALA A 39 15.46 3.56 -10.26
C ALA A 39 16.72 3.80 -9.41
N PHE A 40 16.63 3.70 -8.08
CA PHE A 40 17.80 3.77 -7.21
C PHE A 40 18.72 2.56 -7.39
N ALA A 41 18.18 1.35 -7.53
CA ALA A 41 18.96 0.15 -7.84
C ALA A 41 19.74 0.30 -9.16
N ALA A 42 19.11 0.88 -10.18
CA ALA A 42 19.75 1.13 -11.47
C ALA A 42 20.90 2.17 -11.39
N LEU A 43 20.85 3.11 -10.44
CA LEU A 43 21.85 4.17 -10.26
C LEU A 43 23.00 3.75 -9.32
N ASP A 44 22.67 3.20 -8.16
CA ASP A 44 23.64 2.88 -7.09
C ASP A 44 24.11 1.41 -7.15
N GLY A 45 23.42 0.58 -7.94
CA GLY A 45 23.68 -0.85 -8.09
C GLY A 45 22.78 -1.74 -7.24
N ASP A 46 22.46 -2.92 -7.77
CA ASP A 46 21.54 -3.88 -7.16
C ASP A 46 21.95 -4.32 -5.75
N ALA A 47 23.26 -4.43 -5.49
CA ALA A 47 23.75 -4.84 -4.16
C ALA A 47 23.30 -3.90 -3.02
N VAL A 48 22.99 -2.64 -3.33
CA VAL A 48 22.55 -1.64 -2.35
C VAL A 48 21.04 -1.74 -2.11
N TRP A 49 20.25 -1.86 -3.18
CA TRP A 49 18.79 -1.68 -3.11
C TRP A 49 17.99 -2.98 -3.27
N ALA A 50 18.50 -3.99 -3.99
CA ALA A 50 17.79 -5.25 -4.20
C ALA A 50 17.40 -5.94 -2.87
N PRO A 51 18.25 -5.99 -1.82
CA PRO A 51 17.84 -6.56 -0.54
C PRO A 51 16.64 -5.84 0.10
N VAL A 52 16.58 -4.50 0.04
CA VAL A 52 15.47 -3.70 0.58
C VAL A 52 14.20 -3.93 -0.25
N ILE A 53 14.36 -4.02 -1.57
CA ILE A 53 13.25 -4.25 -2.50
C ILE A 53 12.64 -5.64 -2.24
N ASP A 54 13.47 -6.67 -2.23
CA ASP A 54 13.05 -8.06 -2.07
C ASP A 54 12.37 -8.29 -0.72
N ASP A 55 12.95 -7.77 0.36
CA ASP A 55 12.36 -7.90 1.69
C ASP A 55 11.07 -7.08 1.83
N GLY A 56 11.02 -5.89 1.25
CA GLY A 56 9.78 -5.13 1.22
C GLY A 56 8.66 -5.85 0.45
N VAL A 57 8.95 -6.50 -0.67
CA VAL A 57 7.96 -7.30 -1.42
C VAL A 57 7.47 -8.48 -0.56
N LYS A 58 8.38 -9.23 0.08
CA LYS A 58 8.02 -10.34 0.98
C LYS A 58 7.14 -9.85 2.13
N LEU A 59 7.57 -8.79 2.80
CA LEU A 59 6.92 -8.23 3.98
C LEU A 59 5.52 -7.72 3.65
N LEU A 60 5.36 -6.95 2.58
CA LEU A 60 4.07 -6.39 2.17
C LEU A 60 3.12 -7.45 1.58
N THR A 61 3.66 -8.52 1.00
CA THR A 61 2.85 -9.68 0.58
C THR A 61 2.30 -10.42 1.80
N ALA A 62 3.07 -10.51 2.89
CA ALA A 62 2.65 -11.14 4.13
C ALA A 62 1.76 -10.24 5.03
N ALA A 63 1.91 -8.92 4.96
CA ALA A 63 1.19 -7.93 5.78
C ALA A 63 -0.26 -7.72 5.31
N ARG A 64 -1.07 -8.78 5.41
CA ARG A 64 -2.48 -8.81 5.02
C ARG A 64 -3.33 -9.25 6.19
N PHE A 65 -4.43 -8.55 6.40
CA PHE A 65 -5.19 -8.65 7.64
C PHE A 65 -6.68 -8.79 7.37
N GLY A 66 -7.36 -9.41 8.33
CA GLY A 66 -8.81 -9.60 8.30
C GLY A 66 -9.29 -10.68 7.32
N PRO A 67 -10.62 -10.91 7.26
CA PRO A 67 -11.22 -11.93 6.40
C PRO A 67 -10.98 -11.70 4.90
N LEU A 68 -10.76 -10.45 4.49
CA LEU A 68 -10.50 -10.05 3.10
C LEU A 68 -9.00 -10.06 2.74
N ALA A 69 -8.11 -10.32 3.71
CA ALA A 69 -6.66 -10.31 3.54
C ALA A 69 -6.14 -9.02 2.86
N LEU A 70 -6.61 -7.86 3.32
CA LEU A 70 -6.22 -6.56 2.77
C LEU A 70 -5.00 -5.98 3.51
N PRO A 71 -4.15 -5.20 2.83
CA PRO A 71 -3.15 -4.39 3.51
C PRO A 71 -3.83 -3.26 4.31
N VAL A 72 -3.11 -2.68 5.26
CA VAL A 72 -3.59 -1.53 6.06
C VAL A 72 -2.68 -0.32 5.86
N ASP A 73 -3.17 0.86 6.19
CA ASP A 73 -2.42 2.12 6.12
C ASP A 73 -1.12 2.05 6.94
N TRP A 74 -1.18 1.37 8.09
CA TRP A 74 -0.05 1.21 9.00
C TRP A 74 -0.09 -0.17 9.65
N PHE A 75 0.99 -0.94 9.52
CA PHE A 75 1.17 -2.21 10.23
C PHE A 75 2.43 -2.13 11.09
N GLU A 76 2.57 -3.06 12.03
CA GLU A 76 3.76 -3.20 12.86
C GLU A 76 4.39 -4.58 12.68
N LEU A 77 5.72 -4.60 12.68
CA LEU A 77 6.57 -5.78 12.74
C LEU A 77 7.16 -5.88 14.15
N ALA A 78 6.73 -6.89 14.90
CA ALA A 78 7.27 -7.18 16.23
C ALA A 78 8.69 -7.78 16.13
N ALA A 79 9.45 -7.71 17.22
CA ALA A 79 10.80 -8.26 17.30
C ALA A 79 10.89 -9.78 17.00
N ASP A 80 9.81 -10.53 17.23
CA ASP A 80 9.68 -11.96 16.93
C ASP A 80 9.24 -12.25 15.48
N GLY A 81 9.06 -11.22 14.65
CA GLY A 81 8.62 -11.34 13.26
C GLY A 81 7.10 -11.29 13.05
N LYS A 82 6.29 -11.21 14.11
CA LYS A 82 4.85 -11.14 13.98
C LYS A 82 4.40 -9.82 13.32
N LEU A 83 3.48 -9.93 12.38
CA LEU A 83 2.81 -8.81 11.72
C LEU A 83 1.41 -8.59 12.30
N SER A 84 1.06 -7.33 12.55
CA SER A 84 -0.29 -6.92 12.94
C SER A 84 -0.59 -5.50 12.45
N PRO A 85 -1.85 -5.07 12.32
CA PRO A 85 -2.17 -3.66 12.19
C PRO A 85 -1.53 -2.87 13.33
N ALA A 86 -1.04 -1.66 13.04
CA ALA A 86 -0.37 -0.84 14.05
C ALA A 86 -1.34 -0.48 15.17
N THR A 87 -0.95 -0.76 16.41
CA THR A 87 -1.82 -0.62 17.59
C THR A 87 -2.29 0.81 17.90
N ASP A 88 -1.57 1.81 17.40
CA ASP A 88 -1.81 3.24 17.58
C ASP A 88 -2.46 3.90 16.35
N LYS A 89 -2.97 3.10 15.41
CA LYS A 89 -3.60 3.57 14.17
C LYS A 89 -4.90 2.79 13.90
N PRO A 90 -5.87 3.38 13.19
CA PRO A 90 -7.02 2.63 12.69
C PRO A 90 -6.55 1.48 11.79
N ALA A 91 -7.11 0.28 11.97
CA ALA A 91 -6.76 -0.91 11.20
C ALA A 91 -7.45 -0.91 9.83
N ARG A 92 -7.20 0.11 9.01
CA ARG A 92 -7.95 0.35 7.77
C ARG A 92 -7.11 0.10 6.53
N PHE A 93 -7.72 -0.52 5.51
CA PHE A 93 -7.34 -0.23 4.14
C PHE A 93 -7.96 1.12 3.79
N GLY A 94 -7.16 2.18 3.73
CA GLY A 94 -7.64 3.54 3.60
C GLY A 94 -6.77 4.41 2.69
N PHE A 95 -6.59 5.66 3.11
CA PHE A 95 -5.99 6.71 2.29
C PHE A 95 -4.48 6.52 2.06
N ASP A 96 -3.80 5.68 2.84
CA ASP A 96 -2.41 5.33 2.56
C ASP A 96 -2.34 4.07 1.71
N ALA A 97 -2.95 2.99 2.20
CA ALA A 97 -2.90 1.66 1.61
C ALA A 97 -3.46 1.61 0.17
N ILE A 98 -4.35 2.51 -0.22
CA ILE A 98 -4.82 2.60 -1.60
C ILE A 98 -3.70 2.84 -2.62
N ARG A 99 -2.58 3.45 -2.22
CA ARG A 99 -1.42 3.64 -3.10
C ARG A 99 -0.60 2.37 -3.31
N VAL A 100 -0.79 1.34 -2.49
CA VAL A 100 -0.04 0.07 -2.60
C VAL A 100 -0.33 -0.63 -3.94
N PRO A 101 -1.60 -0.84 -4.38
CA PRO A 101 -1.88 -1.35 -5.72
C PRO A 101 -1.31 -0.50 -6.86
N LEU A 102 -1.35 0.83 -6.73
CA LEU A 102 -0.79 1.74 -7.72
C LEU A 102 0.73 1.52 -7.88
N TYR A 103 1.48 1.55 -6.78
CA TYR A 103 2.93 1.36 -6.82
C TYR A 103 3.33 -0.07 -7.15
N ALA A 104 2.54 -1.07 -6.74
CA ALA A 104 2.72 -2.46 -7.17
C ALA A 104 2.55 -2.60 -8.69
N SER A 105 1.60 -1.89 -9.30
CA SER A 105 1.40 -1.89 -10.75
C SER A 105 2.59 -1.27 -11.49
N ALA A 106 2.98 -0.04 -11.13
CA ALA A 106 4.14 0.64 -11.73
C ALA A 106 5.46 -0.13 -11.51
N GLY A 107 5.61 -0.75 -10.35
CA GLY A 107 6.75 -1.62 -10.04
C GLY A 107 6.63 -3.05 -10.56
N ARG A 108 5.63 -3.42 -11.38
CA ARG A 108 5.46 -4.81 -11.85
C ARG A 108 5.49 -5.89 -10.75
N ARG A 109 5.00 -5.55 -9.55
CA ARG A 109 4.97 -6.39 -8.33
C ARG A 109 3.53 -6.66 -7.88
N MET A 110 2.64 -6.91 -8.83
CA MET A 110 1.19 -7.05 -8.61
C MET A 110 0.80 -8.15 -7.62
N ALA A 111 1.68 -9.13 -7.37
CA ALA A 111 1.48 -10.12 -6.31
C ALA A 111 1.19 -9.47 -4.95
N VAL A 112 1.80 -8.32 -4.63
CA VAL A 112 1.57 -7.57 -3.38
C VAL A 112 0.10 -7.15 -3.23
N ALA A 113 -0.58 -6.83 -4.33
CA ALA A 113 -1.93 -6.26 -4.35
C ALA A 113 -3.03 -7.24 -4.79
N GLU A 114 -2.73 -8.53 -4.92
CA GLU A 114 -3.67 -9.53 -5.50
C GLU A 114 -5.02 -9.63 -4.76
N THR A 115 -5.01 -9.51 -3.43
CA THR A 115 -6.22 -9.58 -2.61
C THR A 115 -7.07 -8.33 -2.75
N VAL A 116 -6.44 -7.16 -2.88
CA VAL A 116 -7.12 -5.89 -3.18
C VAL A 116 -7.80 -5.97 -4.56
N VAL A 117 -7.09 -6.50 -5.56
CA VAL A 117 -7.63 -6.72 -6.92
C VAL A 117 -8.85 -7.65 -6.87
N THR A 118 -8.75 -8.75 -6.14
CA THR A 118 -9.84 -9.73 -5.99
C THR A 118 -11.05 -9.08 -5.32
N TRP A 119 -10.83 -8.33 -4.24
CA TRP A 119 -11.89 -7.62 -3.52
C TRP A 119 -12.58 -6.57 -4.39
N TRP A 120 -11.83 -5.70 -5.06
CA TRP A 120 -12.40 -4.70 -5.96
C TRP A 120 -13.20 -5.33 -7.11
N ARG A 121 -12.71 -6.40 -7.73
CA ARG A 121 -13.48 -7.13 -8.76
C ARG A 121 -14.81 -7.67 -8.21
N GLY A 122 -14.81 -8.21 -7.00
CA GLY A 122 -16.03 -8.70 -6.34
C GLY A 122 -17.05 -7.58 -6.08
N LEU A 123 -16.58 -6.41 -5.63
CA LEU A 123 -17.44 -5.24 -5.45
C LEU A 123 -18.05 -4.76 -6.77
N LEU A 124 -17.24 -4.62 -7.82
CA LEU A 124 -17.72 -4.19 -9.13
C LEU A 124 -18.72 -5.19 -9.73
N ALA A 125 -18.45 -6.49 -9.62
CA ALA A 125 -19.33 -7.54 -10.15
C ALA A 125 -20.70 -7.59 -9.45
N SER A 126 -20.76 -7.20 -8.18
CA SER A 126 -22.02 -7.11 -7.43
C SER A 126 -22.75 -5.77 -7.58
N GLY A 127 -22.17 -4.80 -8.32
CA GLY A 127 -22.69 -3.45 -8.43
C GLY A 127 -22.59 -2.64 -7.14
N ALA A 128 -21.81 -3.12 -6.16
CA ALA A 128 -21.61 -2.42 -4.89
C ALA A 128 -20.70 -1.20 -5.08
N GLN A 129 -20.98 -0.15 -4.31
CA GLN A 129 -20.10 1.01 -4.23
C GLN A 129 -18.80 0.64 -3.51
N VAL A 130 -17.66 1.06 -4.04
CA VAL A 130 -16.37 0.89 -3.36
C VAL A 130 -16.26 1.93 -2.25
N PRO A 131 -16.05 1.52 -0.98
CA PRO A 131 -15.94 2.46 0.13
C PRO A 131 -14.57 3.18 0.11
N ALA A 132 -14.51 4.40 0.66
CA ALA A 132 -13.24 5.13 0.75
C ALA A 132 -12.20 4.47 1.67
N TRP A 133 -12.67 3.72 2.66
CA TRP A 133 -11.86 2.86 3.52
C TRP A 133 -12.71 1.71 4.06
N ILE A 134 -12.05 0.63 4.46
CA ILE A 134 -12.64 -0.48 5.22
C ILE A 134 -11.74 -0.78 6.41
N ASP A 135 -12.31 -0.91 7.60
CA ASP A 135 -11.61 -1.47 8.76
C ASP A 135 -11.49 -2.99 8.57
N VAL A 136 -10.26 -3.49 8.48
CA VAL A 136 -9.99 -4.88 8.13
C VAL A 136 -10.34 -5.84 9.28
N GLN A 137 -10.48 -5.34 10.50
CA GLN A 137 -10.81 -6.17 11.67
C GLN A 137 -12.33 -6.25 11.86
N SER A 138 -13.02 -5.11 11.85
CA SER A 138 -14.47 -5.06 12.09
C SER A 138 -15.31 -5.27 10.83
N GLY A 139 -14.74 -5.01 9.65
CA GLY A 139 -15.48 -4.96 8.38
C GLY A 139 -16.31 -3.69 8.20
N GLU A 140 -16.19 -2.71 9.11
CA GLU A 140 -16.85 -1.41 8.97
C GLU A 140 -16.33 -0.67 7.74
N ASN A 141 -17.25 -0.18 6.91
CA ASN A 141 -16.94 0.62 5.74
C ASN A 141 -17.12 2.11 6.01
N ALA A 142 -16.36 2.94 5.28
CA ALA A 142 -16.61 4.36 5.21
C ALA A 142 -18.08 4.64 4.84
N PRO A 143 -18.73 5.64 5.47
CA PRO A 143 -20.09 6.03 5.11
C PRO A 143 -20.17 6.83 3.79
N TYR A 144 -19.07 6.89 3.04
CA TYR A 144 -18.95 7.59 1.76
C TYR A 144 -18.11 6.79 0.75
N ALA A 145 -18.38 7.05 -0.53
CA ALA A 145 -17.74 6.38 -1.65
C ALA A 145 -16.25 6.69 -1.75
N LEU A 146 -15.54 5.82 -2.45
CA LEU A 146 -14.21 6.10 -2.95
C LEU A 146 -14.23 7.33 -3.87
N SER A 147 -13.26 8.22 -3.70
CA SER A 147 -13.15 9.46 -4.48
C SER A 147 -12.80 9.19 -5.95
N ALA A 148 -12.91 10.22 -6.80
CA ALA A 148 -12.48 10.12 -8.20
C ALA A 148 -11.01 9.68 -8.35
N GLY A 149 -10.12 10.14 -7.46
CA GLY A 149 -8.73 9.72 -7.39
C GLY A 149 -8.54 8.27 -6.97
N GLY A 150 -9.28 7.82 -5.96
CA GLY A 150 -9.26 6.40 -5.61
C GLY A 150 -9.82 5.51 -6.73
N MET A 151 -10.87 5.97 -7.42
CA MET A 151 -11.41 5.28 -8.59
C MET A 151 -10.40 5.25 -9.75
N ALA A 152 -9.57 6.28 -9.93
CA ALA A 152 -8.48 6.25 -10.91
C ALA A 152 -7.42 5.20 -10.56
N VAL A 153 -7.04 5.08 -9.28
CA VAL A 153 -6.13 4.02 -8.82
C VAL A 153 -6.72 2.64 -9.08
N LEU A 154 -7.98 2.43 -8.71
CA LEU A 154 -8.68 1.17 -8.96
C LEU A 154 -8.71 0.86 -10.46
N ALA A 155 -9.09 1.83 -11.29
CA ALA A 155 -9.17 1.64 -12.73
C ALA A 155 -7.80 1.33 -13.36
N ARG A 156 -6.74 2.04 -12.96
CA ARG A 156 -5.36 1.72 -13.37
C ARG A 156 -4.97 0.30 -12.97
N THR A 157 -5.28 -0.10 -11.74
CA THR A 157 -4.96 -1.42 -11.19
C THR A 157 -5.70 -2.55 -11.93
N LEU A 158 -6.97 -2.33 -12.29
CA LEU A 158 -7.81 -3.34 -12.95
C LEU A 158 -7.75 -3.29 -14.48
N GLY A 159 -7.10 -2.28 -15.06
CA GLY A 159 -7.07 -2.07 -16.51
C GLY A 159 -8.40 -1.60 -17.09
N THR A 160 -9.17 -0.81 -16.33
CA THR A 160 -10.45 -0.23 -16.77
C THR A 160 -10.33 1.28 -17.04
N THR A 161 -11.40 1.87 -17.58
CA THR A 161 -11.44 3.31 -17.91
C THR A 161 -11.30 4.16 -16.64
N GLN A 162 -10.31 5.06 -16.62
CA GLN A 162 -10.10 6.01 -15.54
C GLN A 162 -11.06 7.21 -15.66
N PRO A 163 -11.42 7.89 -14.54
CA PRO A 163 -12.16 9.14 -14.61
C PRO A 163 -11.34 10.25 -15.31
N ASP A 164 -11.95 10.94 -16.29
CA ASP A 164 -11.28 11.95 -17.12
C ASP A 164 -11.11 13.30 -16.42
N ALA A 165 -12.18 13.81 -15.79
CA ALA A 165 -12.16 15.11 -15.13
C ALA A 165 -11.27 15.08 -13.88
N LEU A 166 -10.35 16.03 -13.76
CA LEU A 166 -9.54 16.19 -12.55
C LEU A 166 -10.43 16.68 -11.40
N ALA A 167 -10.24 16.07 -10.24
CA ALA A 167 -10.89 16.47 -9.01
C ALA A 167 -10.39 17.85 -8.53
N GLN A 168 -11.21 18.55 -7.75
CA GLN A 168 -10.85 19.84 -7.18
C GLN A 168 -10.04 19.71 -5.89
N ASP A 169 -10.22 18.61 -5.14
CA ASP A 169 -9.44 18.37 -3.94
C ASP A 169 -8.06 17.81 -4.29
N TYR A 170 -7.06 18.29 -3.55
CA TYR A 170 -5.65 17.99 -3.79
C TYR A 170 -5.36 16.49 -3.83
N TYR A 171 -5.85 15.74 -2.83
CA TYR A 171 -5.51 14.33 -2.68
C TYR A 171 -6.06 13.49 -3.84
N SER A 172 -7.33 13.68 -4.19
CA SER A 172 -7.96 13.01 -5.33
C SER A 172 -7.29 13.37 -6.65
N ALA A 173 -6.99 14.66 -6.88
CA ALA A 173 -6.31 15.11 -8.09
C ALA A 173 -4.91 14.48 -8.25
N ILE A 174 -4.12 14.41 -7.19
CA ILE A 174 -2.79 13.78 -7.22
C ILE A 174 -2.89 12.28 -7.53
N LEU A 175 -3.84 11.56 -6.93
CA LEU A 175 -4.03 10.15 -7.27
C LEU A 175 -4.38 9.95 -8.75
N GLN A 176 -5.22 10.81 -9.33
CA GLN A 176 -5.52 10.75 -10.78
C GLN A 176 -4.26 10.99 -11.63
N LEU A 177 -3.46 12.00 -11.28
CA LEU A 177 -2.22 12.30 -12.01
C LEU A 177 -1.23 11.13 -11.94
N LEU A 178 -0.99 10.58 -10.75
CA LEU A 178 -0.11 9.43 -10.57
C LEU A 178 -0.62 8.18 -11.30
N SER A 179 -1.94 7.95 -11.31
CA SER A 179 -2.55 6.80 -12.00
C SER A 179 -2.42 6.88 -13.53
N ARG A 180 -2.18 8.08 -14.06
CA ARG A 180 -1.98 8.34 -15.49
C ARG A 180 -0.51 8.36 -15.90
N SER A 181 0.40 8.72 -14.99
CA SER A 181 1.81 8.97 -15.32
C SER A 181 2.77 7.86 -14.90
N LEU A 182 2.39 7.00 -13.96
CA LEU A 182 3.26 5.91 -13.49
C LEU A 182 3.16 4.71 -14.44
N ASP A 183 4.30 4.38 -15.04
CA ASP A 183 4.56 3.21 -15.90
C ASP A 183 5.38 2.14 -15.18
#